data_AF-A0A3A8J2W3-F1
#
_entry.id   AF-A0A3A8J2W3-F1
#
_cell.length_a   1.000
_cell.length_b   1.000
_cell.length_c   1.000
_cell.angle_alpha   90.00
_cell.angle_beta   90.00
_cell.angle_gamma   90.00
#
_symmetry.space_group_name_H-M   'P 1'
#
loop_
_entity.id
_entity.type
_entity.pdbx_description
1 polymer ?
#
loop_
_entity_poly.entity_id
_entity_poly.type
_entity_poly.pdbx_seq_one_letter_code
_entity_poly.pdbx_strand_id
1 'polypeptide(L)'
;MGLDASYQALPGGSPLLELARRNTGVGGWLMSVTRLLRDPREETLAPGGPDSDELLLLDAVRDMLRTRPDLATQQVDLGRRWDHLLFVLSDRRRNAPGTEDDSLASIAIHGESEIAPHVVAPQGVPLRYTRPETVERIARMLEAVRFDSLREHFTFKSLSDAAVYKCPLEEGIEEAWQWLSERFDRFRAFYVTAAKHGDGVLVCVD
;
A
#
# COMPACT_ATOMS: atom_id res chain seq x y z
N MET A 1 -7.27 14.53 -11.57
CA MET A 1 -6.12 13.63 -11.37
C MET A 1 -5.81 13.56 -9.88
N GLY A 2 -5.32 12.45 -9.37
CA GLY A 2 -5.04 12.30 -7.94
C GLY A 2 -4.48 10.92 -7.62
N LEU A 3 -3.67 10.88 -6.56
CA LEU A 3 -2.97 9.70 -6.08
C LEU A 3 -3.87 8.76 -5.29
N ASP A 4 -3.97 7.52 -5.74
CA ASP A 4 -4.60 6.38 -5.10
C ASP A 4 -3.52 5.46 -4.49
N ALA A 5 -3.77 4.88 -3.31
CA ALA A 5 -2.81 3.98 -2.65
C ALA A 5 -3.32 2.54 -2.58
N SER A 6 -2.50 1.62 -3.06
CA SER A 6 -2.72 0.17 -2.99
C SER A 6 -1.53 -0.56 -2.40
N TYR A 7 -1.82 -1.66 -1.72
CA TYR A 7 -0.88 -2.44 -0.93
C TYR A 7 -1.07 -3.92 -1.27
N GLN A 8 0.03 -4.60 -1.59
CA GLN A 8 0.03 -6.01 -1.96
C GLN A 8 1.07 -6.75 -1.14
N ALA A 9 0.66 -7.83 -0.45
CA ALA A 9 1.62 -8.69 0.22
C ALA A 9 2.44 -9.45 -0.82
N LEU A 10 3.75 -9.61 -0.56
CA LEU A 10 4.66 -10.41 -1.36
C LEU A 10 5.58 -11.21 -0.44
N PRO A 11 5.91 -12.47 -0.75
CA PRO A 11 6.81 -13.28 0.06
C PRO A 11 8.14 -12.56 0.38
N GLY A 12 8.66 -12.76 1.59
CA GLY A 12 10.00 -12.29 1.94
C GLY A 12 11.05 -12.80 0.96
N GLY A 13 11.86 -11.89 0.39
CA GLY A 13 12.83 -12.26 -0.66
C GLY A 13 12.20 -12.62 -2.00
N SER A 14 11.01 -12.09 -2.29
CA SER A 14 10.25 -12.34 -3.53
C SER A 14 11.12 -12.28 -4.79
N PRO A 15 11.22 -13.38 -5.57
CA PRO A 15 11.92 -13.39 -6.86
C PRO A 15 11.39 -12.36 -7.86
N LEU A 16 10.11 -11.98 -7.72
CA LEU A 16 9.46 -10.97 -8.55
C LEU A 16 10.05 -9.57 -8.29
N LEU A 17 10.40 -9.25 -7.05
CA LEU A 17 11.08 -7.97 -6.74
C LEU A 17 12.50 -7.96 -7.30
N GLU A 18 13.22 -9.08 -7.20
CA GLU A 18 14.56 -9.21 -7.80
C GLU A 18 14.52 -9.10 -9.32
N LEU A 19 13.50 -9.69 -9.96
CA LEU A 19 13.28 -9.57 -11.39
C LEU A 19 13.04 -8.11 -11.79
N ALA A 20 12.13 -7.41 -11.11
CA ALA A 20 11.83 -6.01 -11.37
C ALA A 20 13.01 -5.06 -11.12
N ARG A 21 13.89 -5.38 -10.15
CA ARG A 21 15.13 -4.63 -9.93
C ARG A 21 16.12 -4.74 -11.09
N ARG A 22 16.16 -5.89 -11.77
CA ARG A 22 17.16 -6.18 -12.81
C ARG A 22 16.67 -5.86 -14.23
N ASN A 23 15.37 -6.02 -14.46
CA ASN A 23 14.75 -5.76 -15.75
C ASN A 23 13.93 -4.47 -15.69
N THR A 24 14.35 -3.48 -16.48
CA THR A 24 13.70 -2.16 -16.52
C THR A 24 12.25 -2.22 -17.00
N GLY A 25 11.94 -3.01 -18.02
CA GLY A 25 10.58 -3.15 -18.54
C GLY A 25 9.66 -3.85 -17.54
N VAL A 26 10.13 -4.94 -16.90
CA VAL A 26 9.36 -5.58 -15.82
C VAL A 26 9.13 -4.61 -14.66
N GLY A 27 10.14 -3.81 -14.31
CA GLY A 27 10.03 -2.74 -13.32
C GLY A 27 8.92 -1.74 -13.63
N GLY A 28 8.78 -1.34 -14.90
CA GLY A 28 7.69 -0.48 -15.37
C GLY A 28 6.30 -1.12 -15.25
N TRP A 29 6.21 -2.45 -15.33
CA TRP A 29 4.95 -3.18 -15.19
C TRP A 29 4.62 -3.59 -13.75
N LEU A 30 5.52 -3.36 -12.79
CA LEU A 30 5.38 -3.88 -11.42
C LEU A 30 4.11 -3.39 -10.70
N MET A 31 3.61 -2.19 -11.03
CA MET A 31 2.34 -1.70 -10.49
C MET A 31 1.14 -2.62 -10.80
N SER A 32 1.23 -3.40 -11.89
CA SER A 32 0.15 -4.29 -12.34
C SER A 32 0.10 -5.58 -11.54
N VAL A 33 1.10 -5.86 -10.68
CA VAL A 33 1.20 -7.12 -9.92
C VAL A 33 -0.06 -7.40 -9.11
N THR A 34 -0.61 -6.39 -8.44
CA THR A 34 -1.85 -6.53 -7.66
C THR A 34 -3.01 -7.04 -8.53
N ARG A 35 -3.12 -6.52 -9.77
CA ARG A 35 -4.13 -6.97 -10.74
C ARG A 35 -3.81 -8.38 -11.25
N LEU A 36 -2.57 -8.66 -11.59
CA LEU A 36 -2.14 -9.96 -12.13
C LEU A 36 -2.25 -11.09 -11.10
N LEU A 37 -1.99 -10.81 -9.81
CA LEU A 37 -2.16 -11.80 -8.75
C LEU A 37 -3.63 -12.20 -8.57
N ARG A 38 -4.56 -11.28 -8.82
CA ARG A 38 -6.01 -11.57 -8.79
C ARG A 38 -6.49 -12.35 -10.00
N ASP A 39 -5.91 -12.06 -11.16
CA ASP A 39 -6.38 -12.59 -12.44
C ASP A 39 -5.21 -12.79 -13.43
N PRO A 40 -4.44 -13.88 -13.31
CA PRO A 40 -3.18 -14.11 -14.04
C PRO A 40 -3.43 -14.63 -15.48
N ARG A 41 -4.19 -13.87 -16.25
CA ARG A 41 -4.60 -14.19 -17.62
C ARG A 41 -4.01 -13.22 -18.63
N GLU A 42 -3.57 -13.72 -19.78
CA GLU A 42 -2.98 -12.90 -20.85
C GLU A 42 -4.00 -11.89 -21.41
N GLU A 43 -5.28 -12.22 -21.38
CA GLU A 43 -6.37 -11.35 -21.81
C GLU A 43 -6.54 -10.11 -20.93
N THR A 44 -5.92 -10.09 -19.75
CA THR A 44 -5.95 -8.95 -18.84
C THR A 44 -4.80 -7.98 -19.06
N LEU A 45 -3.82 -8.34 -19.91
CA LEU A 45 -2.65 -7.52 -20.18
C LEU A 45 -3.01 -6.25 -20.97
N ALA A 46 -2.05 -5.34 -21.09
CA ALA A 46 -2.28 -4.07 -21.77
C ALA A 46 -2.78 -4.28 -23.23
N PRO A 47 -3.74 -3.47 -23.70
CA PRO A 47 -4.24 -3.57 -25.06
C PRO A 47 -3.16 -3.20 -26.08
N GLY A 48 -3.09 -3.92 -27.20
CA GLY A 48 -2.10 -3.69 -28.27
C GLY A 48 -1.12 -4.85 -28.51
N GLY A 49 -1.28 -5.95 -27.77
CA GLY A 49 -0.37 -7.09 -27.77
C GLY A 49 0.60 -6.96 -26.60
N PRO A 50 0.78 -8.00 -25.77
CA PRO A 50 1.53 -7.87 -24.54
C PRO A 50 3.02 -7.72 -24.84
N ASP A 51 3.67 -6.79 -24.13
CA ASP A 51 5.13 -6.65 -24.17
C ASP A 51 5.76 -7.94 -23.63
N SER A 52 6.91 -8.33 -24.19
CA SER A 52 7.75 -9.39 -23.66
C SER A 52 8.04 -9.26 -22.16
N ASP A 53 8.20 -8.04 -21.66
CA ASP A 53 8.43 -7.79 -20.24
C ASP A 53 7.16 -7.94 -19.39
N GLU A 54 5.98 -7.61 -19.94
CA GLU A 54 4.69 -7.83 -19.27
C GLU A 54 4.36 -9.33 -19.18
N LEU A 55 4.65 -10.09 -20.24
CA LEU A 55 4.56 -11.56 -20.24
C LEU A 55 5.51 -12.19 -19.22
N LEU A 56 6.74 -11.71 -19.15
CA LEU A 56 7.73 -12.19 -18.19
C LEU A 56 7.27 -11.95 -16.74
N LEU A 57 6.64 -10.81 -16.47
CA LEU A 57 6.01 -10.52 -15.18
C LEU A 57 4.84 -11.48 -14.91
N LEU A 58 3.97 -11.69 -15.88
CA LEU A 58 2.82 -12.59 -15.75
C LEU A 58 3.25 -14.03 -15.40
N ASP A 59 4.28 -14.56 -16.07
CA ASP A 59 4.80 -15.90 -15.77
C ASP A 59 5.37 -15.97 -14.36
N ALA A 60 6.12 -14.96 -13.91
CA ALA A 60 6.60 -14.87 -12.54
C ALA A 60 5.46 -14.82 -11.51
N VAL A 61 4.37 -14.12 -11.82
CA VAL A 61 3.16 -14.08 -10.99
C VAL A 61 2.48 -15.45 -10.94
N ARG A 62 2.33 -16.13 -12.09
CA ARG A 62 1.74 -17.48 -12.16
C ARG A 62 2.54 -18.48 -11.32
N ASP A 63 3.87 -18.45 -11.42
CA ASP A 63 4.74 -19.29 -10.62
C ASP A 63 4.59 -19.02 -9.12
N MET A 64 4.48 -17.74 -8.74
CA MET A 64 4.25 -17.36 -7.35
C MET A 64 2.91 -17.91 -6.82
N LEU A 65 1.83 -17.75 -7.58
CA LEU A 65 0.49 -18.23 -7.20
C LEU A 65 0.39 -19.75 -7.07
N ARG A 66 1.25 -20.53 -7.77
CA ARG A 66 1.31 -21.99 -7.55
C ARG A 66 1.75 -22.36 -6.14
N THR A 67 2.59 -21.53 -5.52
CA THR A 67 3.13 -21.78 -4.17
C THR A 67 2.38 -21.01 -3.08
N ARG A 68 1.85 -19.84 -3.42
CA ARG A 68 1.16 -18.91 -2.51
C ARG A 68 -0.14 -18.38 -3.15
N PRO A 69 -1.17 -19.24 -3.32
CA PRO A 69 -2.42 -18.85 -3.96
C PRO A 69 -3.22 -17.82 -3.15
N ASP A 70 -2.95 -17.71 -1.84
CA ASP A 70 -3.55 -16.73 -0.95
C ASP A 70 -3.25 -15.28 -1.37
N LEU A 71 -2.11 -15.04 -2.02
CA LEU A 71 -1.68 -13.71 -2.47
C LEU A 71 -2.66 -13.03 -3.42
N ALA A 72 -3.50 -13.80 -4.13
CA ALA A 72 -4.57 -13.28 -4.97
C ALA A 72 -5.60 -12.43 -4.19
N THR A 73 -5.67 -12.59 -2.87
CA THR A 73 -6.59 -11.84 -2.00
C THR A 73 -5.87 -11.02 -0.92
N GLN A 74 -4.57 -11.21 -0.73
CA GLN A 74 -3.75 -10.45 0.23
C GLN A 74 -3.36 -9.07 -0.31
N GLN A 75 -4.37 -8.21 -0.45
CA GLN A 75 -4.21 -6.81 -0.82
C GLN A 75 -5.20 -5.93 -0.08
N VAL A 76 -4.86 -4.65 0.06
CA VAL A 76 -5.76 -3.62 0.58
C VAL A 76 -5.59 -2.35 -0.25
N ASP A 77 -6.68 -1.60 -0.36
CA ASP A 77 -6.76 -0.34 -1.11
C ASP A 77 -7.35 0.74 -0.21
N LEU A 78 -6.64 1.87 -0.13
CA LEU A 78 -7.05 3.08 0.60
C LEU A 78 -7.47 4.22 -0.36
N GLY A 79 -7.44 3.97 -1.67
CA GLY A 79 -7.75 4.93 -2.73
C GLY A 79 -7.10 6.28 -2.45
N ARG A 80 -7.82 7.36 -2.71
CA ARG A 80 -7.34 8.73 -2.48
C ARG A 80 -7.40 9.23 -1.04
N ARG A 81 -7.71 8.35 -0.09
CA ARG A 81 -7.88 8.70 1.33
C ARG A 81 -6.75 8.12 2.21
N TRP A 82 -5.65 7.69 1.61
CA TRP A 82 -4.47 7.21 2.34
C TRP A 82 -3.93 8.23 3.34
N ASP A 83 -3.97 9.53 2.99
CA ASP A 83 -3.47 10.61 3.88
C ASP A 83 -4.40 10.84 5.07
N HIS A 84 -5.67 10.44 4.98
CA HIS A 84 -6.61 10.49 6.11
C HIS A 84 -6.15 9.52 7.18
N LEU A 85 -5.73 8.33 6.76
CA LEU A 85 -5.21 7.31 7.66
C LEU A 85 -3.86 7.72 8.25
N LEU A 86 -2.95 8.25 7.42
CA LEU A 86 -1.68 8.78 7.89
C LEU A 86 -1.89 9.90 8.93
N PHE A 87 -2.82 10.82 8.65
CA PHE A 87 -3.13 11.94 9.51
C PHE A 87 -3.60 11.51 10.90
N VAL A 88 -4.41 10.44 11.02
CA VAL A 88 -4.87 9.97 12.32
C VAL A 88 -3.86 9.08 13.04
N LEU A 89 -2.98 8.39 12.31
CA LEU A 89 -1.96 7.52 12.90
C LEU A 89 -0.67 8.26 13.28
N SER A 90 -0.36 9.40 12.66
CA SER A 90 0.91 10.11 12.88
C SER A 90 0.73 11.49 13.52
N ASP A 91 1.28 11.66 14.72
CA ASP A 91 1.50 12.95 15.37
C ASP A 91 2.31 13.90 14.49
N ARG A 92 3.37 13.42 13.81
CA ARG A 92 4.16 14.25 12.88
C ARG A 92 3.31 14.80 11.75
N ARG A 93 2.41 13.99 11.18
CA ARG A 93 1.49 14.45 10.12
C ARG A 93 0.54 15.53 10.62
N ARG A 94 0.28 15.59 11.93
CA ARG A 94 -0.48 16.64 12.64
C ARG A 94 0.40 17.81 13.14
N ASN A 95 1.67 17.88 12.75
CA ASN A 95 2.65 18.88 13.22
C ASN A 95 2.97 18.80 14.72
N ALA A 96 2.76 17.65 15.36
CA ALA A 96 3.19 17.39 16.73
C ALA A 96 4.56 16.67 16.76
N PRO A 97 5.30 16.71 17.90
CA PRO A 97 6.53 15.93 18.05
C PRO A 97 6.25 14.44 17.85
N GLY A 98 6.98 13.82 16.93
CA GLY A 98 6.77 12.41 16.59
C GLY A 98 7.50 11.43 17.50
N THR A 99 7.00 10.21 17.49
CA THR A 99 7.52 9.01 18.16
C THR A 99 8.17 8.04 17.16
N GLU A 100 8.57 6.86 17.63
CA GLU A 100 8.95 5.75 16.75
C GLU A 100 7.74 5.24 15.94
N ASP A 101 6.55 5.18 16.56
CA ASP A 101 5.31 4.74 15.91
C ASP A 101 4.92 5.68 14.76
N ASP A 102 5.22 6.98 14.84
CA ASP A 102 5.08 7.89 13.70
C ASP A 102 5.88 7.46 12.47
N SER A 103 7.09 6.94 12.70
CA SER A 103 7.94 6.46 11.61
C SER A 103 7.35 5.19 11.01
N LEU A 104 6.79 4.29 11.84
CA LEU A 104 6.10 3.09 11.37
C LEU A 104 4.78 3.39 10.65
N ALA A 105 3.99 4.37 11.11
CA ALA A 105 2.78 4.82 10.43
C ALA A 105 3.10 5.41 9.05
N SER A 106 4.15 6.24 8.95
CA SER A 106 4.63 6.75 7.68
C SER A 106 5.09 5.62 6.74
N ILE A 107 5.84 4.65 7.25
CA ILE A 107 6.29 3.49 6.46
C ILE A 107 5.10 2.62 6.05
N ALA A 108 4.08 2.44 6.89
CA ALA A 108 2.91 1.64 6.57
C ALA A 108 2.13 2.22 5.37
N ILE A 109 2.09 3.55 5.25
CA ILE A 109 1.37 4.25 4.19
C ILE A 109 2.22 4.43 2.93
N HIS A 110 3.51 4.77 3.08
CA HIS A 110 4.36 5.12 1.94
C HIS A 110 5.31 4.01 1.49
N GLY A 111 5.52 2.98 2.32
CA GLY A 111 6.53 1.96 2.11
C GLY A 111 7.90 2.36 2.68
N GLU A 112 8.75 1.36 2.94
CA GLU A 112 10.04 1.55 3.60
C GLU A 112 11.13 2.08 2.66
N SER A 113 11.29 1.43 1.51
CA SER A 113 12.40 1.72 0.59
C SER A 113 11.98 1.62 -0.87
N GLU A 114 12.57 2.46 -1.72
CA GLU A 114 12.38 2.37 -3.17
C GLU A 114 12.96 1.05 -3.68
N ILE A 115 12.27 0.42 -4.64
CA ILE A 115 12.66 -0.89 -5.15
C ILE A 115 13.89 -0.77 -6.06
N ALA A 116 13.83 0.15 -7.03
CA ALA A 116 14.92 0.62 -7.88
C ALA A 116 14.50 1.93 -8.58
N PRO A 117 15.44 2.76 -9.08
CA PRO A 117 15.11 4.08 -9.66
C PRO A 117 14.13 4.07 -10.83
N HIS A 118 14.10 2.97 -11.61
CA HIS A 118 13.20 2.82 -12.76
C HIS A 118 11.84 2.21 -12.41
N VAL A 119 11.63 1.77 -11.17
CA VAL A 119 10.40 1.12 -10.73
C VAL A 119 9.47 2.19 -10.17
N VAL A 120 8.76 2.83 -11.07
CA VAL A 120 7.87 3.96 -10.79
C VAL A 120 6.47 3.68 -11.33
N ALA A 121 5.49 4.29 -10.68
CA ALA A 121 4.13 4.33 -11.16
C ALA A 121 4.02 5.27 -12.40
N PRO A 122 2.92 5.22 -13.17
CA PRO A 122 2.68 6.06 -14.34
C PRO A 122 2.80 7.56 -14.06
N GLN A 123 2.44 8.00 -12.85
CA GLN A 123 2.60 9.40 -12.43
C GLN A 123 4.03 9.75 -11.95
N GLY A 124 4.98 8.82 -12.08
CA GLY A 124 6.40 8.98 -11.72
C GLY A 124 6.69 8.78 -10.23
N VAL A 125 5.72 8.33 -9.44
CA VAL A 125 5.92 8.06 -8.01
C VAL A 125 6.64 6.72 -7.83
N PRO A 126 7.75 6.66 -7.08
CA PRO A 126 8.46 5.40 -6.86
C PRO A 126 7.61 4.36 -6.15
N LEU A 127 7.58 3.13 -6.66
CA LEU A 127 7.04 2.00 -5.92
C LEU A 127 8.01 1.66 -4.79
N ARG A 128 7.45 1.40 -3.62
CA ARG A 128 8.22 1.12 -2.41
C ARG A 128 7.89 -0.27 -1.90
N TYR A 129 8.87 -0.88 -1.23
CA TYR A 129 8.72 -2.16 -0.57
C TYR A 129 9.09 -2.05 0.90
N THR A 130 8.22 -2.59 1.74
CA THR A 130 8.43 -2.76 3.17
C THR A 130 8.82 -4.20 3.46
N ARG A 131 9.97 -4.39 4.08
CA ARG A 131 10.50 -5.74 4.37
C ARG A 131 9.70 -6.45 5.47
N PRO A 132 9.71 -7.80 5.49
CA PRO A 132 8.93 -8.59 6.46
C PRO A 132 9.13 -8.18 7.92
N GLU A 133 10.37 -7.87 8.33
CA GLU A 133 10.68 -7.49 9.71
C GLU A 133 10.03 -6.15 10.09
N THR A 134 9.94 -5.23 9.13
CA THR A 134 9.27 -3.93 9.30
C THR A 134 7.75 -4.09 9.25
N VAL A 135 7.22 -4.98 8.40
CA VAL A 135 5.80 -5.36 8.37
C VAL A 135 5.35 -5.93 9.72
N GLU A 136 6.16 -6.76 10.36
CA GLU A 136 5.86 -7.29 11.70
C GLU A 136 5.74 -6.18 12.75
N ARG A 137 6.65 -5.20 12.73
CA ARG A 137 6.60 -4.04 13.64
C ARG A 137 5.35 -3.18 13.38
N ILE A 138 5.01 -2.95 12.12
CA ILE A 138 3.79 -2.23 11.73
C ILE A 138 2.54 -2.98 12.21
N ALA A 139 2.49 -4.30 12.03
CA ALA A 139 1.36 -5.10 12.48
C ALA A 139 1.11 -4.94 13.98
N ARG A 140 2.17 -5.05 14.80
CA ARG A 140 2.09 -4.86 16.26
C ARG A 140 1.62 -3.45 16.64
N MET A 141 2.14 -2.43 15.98
CA MET A 141 1.70 -1.04 16.17
C MET A 141 0.21 -0.91 15.84
N LEU A 142 -0.25 -1.39 14.68
CA LEU A 142 -1.65 -1.31 14.27
C LEU A 142 -2.60 -2.11 15.19
N GLU A 143 -2.16 -3.24 15.74
CA GLU A 143 -2.93 -4.01 16.72
C GLU A 143 -3.13 -3.26 18.04
N ALA A 144 -2.16 -2.46 18.46
CA ALA A 144 -2.23 -1.65 19.68
C ALA A 144 -3.11 -0.40 19.54
N VAL A 145 -3.38 0.06 18.31
CA VAL A 145 -4.16 1.27 18.05
C VAL A 145 -5.63 1.06 18.41
N ARG A 146 -6.14 1.93 19.29
CA ARG A 146 -7.57 2.07 19.57
C ARG A 146 -8.17 3.09 18.62
N PHE A 147 -8.60 2.64 17.45
CA PHE A 147 -8.96 3.57 16.36
C PHE A 147 -10.03 4.61 16.73
N ASP A 148 -11.04 4.21 17.51
CA ASP A 148 -12.10 5.11 17.95
C ASP A 148 -11.60 6.31 18.76
N SER A 149 -10.49 6.18 19.50
CA SER A 149 -9.94 7.33 20.25
C SER A 149 -9.32 8.38 19.33
N LEU A 150 -8.96 8.02 18.09
CA LEU A 150 -8.40 8.97 17.12
C LEU A 150 -9.46 9.88 16.49
N ARG A 151 -10.75 9.63 16.75
CA ARG A 151 -11.87 10.45 16.25
C ARG A 151 -11.72 11.92 16.60
N GLU A 152 -11.15 12.23 17.77
CA GLU A 152 -10.97 13.60 18.24
C GLU A 152 -10.04 14.42 17.33
N HIS A 153 -9.12 13.76 16.63
CA HIS A 153 -8.24 14.42 15.67
C HIS A 153 -8.91 14.62 14.31
N PHE A 154 -9.86 13.74 13.94
CA PHE A 154 -10.50 13.74 12.62
C PHE A 154 -11.67 14.74 12.53
N THR A 155 -11.36 16.04 12.60
CA THR A 155 -12.33 17.12 12.40
C THR A 155 -12.07 17.85 11.09
N PHE A 156 -13.10 18.48 10.50
CA PHE A 156 -12.92 19.30 9.29
C PHE A 156 -11.82 20.33 9.47
N LYS A 157 -11.87 21.05 10.60
CA LYS A 157 -10.86 22.05 10.96
C LYS A 157 -9.45 21.44 10.99
N SER A 158 -9.26 20.35 11.74
CA SER A 158 -7.94 19.72 11.88
C SER A 158 -7.38 19.23 10.53
N LEU A 159 -8.22 18.61 9.70
CA LEU A 159 -7.83 18.10 8.38
C LEU A 159 -7.50 19.23 7.41
N SER A 160 -8.32 20.29 7.41
CA SER A 160 -8.14 21.48 6.58
C SER A 160 -6.86 22.23 6.97
N ASP A 161 -6.67 22.50 8.26
CA ASP A 161 -5.50 23.21 8.79
C ASP A 161 -4.19 22.45 8.50
N ALA A 162 -4.24 21.12 8.52
CA ALA A 162 -3.10 20.26 8.19
C ALA A 162 -2.96 19.96 6.68
N ALA A 163 -3.78 20.60 5.84
CA ALA A 163 -3.83 20.41 4.39
C ALA A 163 -3.85 18.92 3.99
N VAL A 164 -4.74 18.13 4.61
CA VAL A 164 -4.87 16.70 4.33
C VAL A 164 -5.33 16.47 2.90
N TYR A 165 -4.64 15.59 2.20
CA TYR A 165 -4.94 15.26 0.82
C TYR A 165 -6.36 14.72 0.68
N LYS A 166 -7.11 15.29 -0.29
CA LYS A 166 -8.55 15.04 -0.48
C LYS A 166 -9.36 15.21 0.82
N CYS A 167 -9.08 16.27 1.57
CA CYS A 167 -9.91 16.66 2.71
C CYS A 167 -11.39 16.70 2.30
N PRO A 168 -12.29 16.02 3.04
CA PRO A 168 -13.72 16.08 2.78
C PRO A 168 -14.26 17.48 3.09
N LEU A 169 -15.45 17.77 2.56
CA LEU A 169 -16.24 18.91 3.02
C LEU A 169 -16.73 18.67 4.45
N GLU A 170 -17.06 19.74 5.17
CA GLU A 170 -17.47 19.68 6.57
C GLU A 170 -18.68 18.72 6.80
N GLU A 171 -19.68 18.81 5.93
CA GLU A 171 -20.86 17.93 5.93
C GLU A 171 -20.56 16.45 5.65
N GLY A 172 -19.41 16.14 5.04
CA GLY A 172 -18.98 14.79 4.69
C GLY A 172 -18.03 14.14 5.70
N ILE A 173 -17.73 14.81 6.82
CA ILE A 173 -16.75 14.31 7.80
C ILE A 173 -17.17 12.99 8.43
N GLU A 174 -18.44 12.83 8.82
CA GLU A 174 -18.90 11.59 9.46
C GLU A 174 -18.86 10.40 8.50
N GLU A 175 -19.28 10.59 7.25
CA GLU A 175 -19.18 9.57 6.22
C GLU A 175 -17.70 9.21 5.95
N ALA A 176 -16.82 10.22 5.89
CA ALA A 176 -15.39 10.01 5.72
C ALA A 176 -14.78 9.22 6.91
N TRP A 177 -15.18 9.53 8.14
CA TRP A 177 -14.75 8.81 9.33
C TRP A 177 -15.23 7.36 9.32
N GLN A 178 -16.52 7.12 9.06
CA GLN A 178 -17.07 5.76 9.00
C GLN A 178 -16.35 4.90 7.96
N TRP A 179 -16.13 5.46 6.76
CA TRP A 179 -15.35 4.80 5.72
C TRP A 179 -13.93 4.50 6.19
N LEU A 180 -13.29 5.44 6.88
CA LEU A 180 -11.91 5.29 7.37
C LEU A 180 -11.81 4.20 8.43
N SER A 181 -12.78 4.09 9.34
CA SER A 181 -12.82 3.03 10.36
C SER A 181 -12.91 1.64 9.72
N GLU A 182 -13.82 1.44 8.76
CA GLU A 182 -13.93 0.15 8.04
C GLU A 182 -12.64 -0.19 7.29
N ARG A 183 -11.95 0.83 6.75
CA ARG A 183 -10.71 0.65 6.00
C ARG A 183 -9.52 0.39 6.91
N PHE A 184 -9.47 1.02 8.08
CA PHE A 184 -8.46 0.73 9.09
C PHE A 184 -8.51 -0.74 9.52
N ASP A 185 -9.70 -1.30 9.75
CA ASP A 185 -9.83 -2.71 10.12
C ASP A 185 -9.27 -3.64 9.04
N ARG A 186 -9.58 -3.38 7.77
CA ARG A 186 -9.02 -4.13 6.64
C ARG A 186 -7.51 -3.96 6.51
N PHE A 187 -7.02 -2.73 6.69
CA PHE A 187 -5.59 -2.39 6.60
C PHE A 187 -4.79 -3.08 7.72
N ARG A 188 -5.31 -3.05 8.95
CA ARG A 188 -4.77 -3.76 10.10
C ARG A 188 -4.77 -5.27 9.87
N ALA A 189 -5.90 -5.85 9.46
CA ALA A 189 -6.00 -7.28 9.19
C ALA A 189 -5.01 -7.72 8.08
N PHE A 190 -4.83 -6.89 7.05
CA PHE A 190 -3.86 -7.11 5.99
C PHE A 190 -2.42 -7.16 6.53
N TYR A 191 -1.96 -6.15 7.27
CA TYR A 191 -0.61 -6.13 7.84
C TYR A 191 -0.38 -7.28 8.85
N VAL A 192 -1.38 -7.61 9.68
CA VAL A 192 -1.30 -8.74 10.60
C VAL A 192 -1.17 -10.07 9.86
N THR A 193 -1.90 -10.24 8.76
CA THR A 193 -1.83 -11.46 7.95
C THR A 193 -0.49 -11.55 7.21
N ALA A 194 -0.04 -10.46 6.60
CA ALA A 194 1.28 -10.40 5.95
C ALA A 194 2.41 -10.73 6.94
N ALA A 195 2.38 -10.16 8.15
CA ALA A 195 3.34 -10.46 9.20
C ALA A 195 3.36 -11.94 9.60
N LYS A 196 2.18 -12.57 9.76
CA LYS A 196 2.07 -14.01 10.08
C LYS A 196 2.67 -14.91 9.01
N HIS A 197 2.61 -14.50 7.75
CA HIS A 197 3.18 -15.25 6.63
C HIS A 197 4.65 -14.93 6.34
N GLY A 198 5.25 -13.98 7.07
CA GLY A 198 6.61 -13.50 6.78
C GLY A 198 6.70 -12.77 5.43
N ASP A 199 5.60 -12.15 5.02
CA ASP A 199 5.53 -11.38 3.78
C ASP A 199 6.00 -9.94 4.01
N GLY A 200 6.59 -9.35 2.97
CA GLY A 200 6.72 -7.90 2.86
C GLY A 200 5.53 -7.29 2.14
N VAL A 201 5.50 -5.97 2.02
CA VAL A 201 4.41 -5.23 1.37
C VAL A 201 4.95 -4.36 0.24
N LEU A 202 4.43 -4.57 -0.96
CA LEU A 202 4.56 -3.65 -2.08
C LEU A 202 3.54 -2.52 -1.91
N VAL A 203 4.04 -1.28 -1.90
CA VAL A 203 3.25 -0.07 -1.79
C VAL A 203 3.30 0.69 -3.11
N CYS A 204 2.12 0.94 -3.68
CA CYS A 204 1.95 1.76 -4.87
C CYS A 204 1.06 2.95 -4.53
N VAL A 205 1.59 4.16 -4.77
CA VAL A 205 0.83 5.41 -4.71
C VAL A 205 0.87 6.01 -6.10
N ASP A 206 -0.24 5.94 -6.83
CA ASP A 206 -0.37 6.44 -8.21
C ASP A 206 -1.65 7.22 -8.39
#